data_AF-A0A2S2PQE7-F1
#
_entry.id   AF-A0A2S2PQE7-F1
#
_cell.length_a   1.000
_cell.length_b   1.000
_cell.length_c   1.000
_cell.angle_alpha   90.00
_cell.angle_beta   90.00
_cell.angle_gamma   90.00
#
_symmetry.space_group_name_H-M   'P 1'
#
loop_
_entity.id
_entity.type
_entity.pdbx_description
1 polymer ?
#
loop_
_entity_poly.entity_id
_entity_poly.type
_entity_poly.pdbx_seq_one_letter_code
_entity_poly.pdbx_strand_id
1 'polypeptide(L)'
;EGDGNCLYRALCYSITGSENDHLLLRKLISEVVKNNEKIEQYVGGKDKLAIHLQNNRIEDNGTWGTDIEIFGAVLLLKTSIYVFSTRNNTWQLFPKHMDLKKNPYK
;
A
#
# COMPACT_ATOMS: atom_id res chain seq x y z
N GLU A 1 0.86 -17.58 -2.09
CA GLU A 1 2.19 -18.07 -1.65
C GLU A 1 2.80 -17.06 -0.70
N GLY A 2 3.73 -17.48 0.18
CA GLY A 2 4.45 -16.60 1.09
C GLY A 2 5.68 -15.96 0.44
N ASP A 3 5.56 -15.50 -0.80
CA ASP A 3 6.66 -15.03 -1.65
C ASP A 3 6.84 -13.50 -1.62
N GLY A 4 6.12 -12.81 -0.75
CA GLY A 4 6.10 -11.34 -0.65
C GLY A 4 5.30 -10.62 -1.73
N ASN A 5 4.65 -11.34 -2.65
CA ASN A 5 3.76 -10.74 -3.66
C ASN A 5 2.29 -10.75 -3.26
N CYS A 6 1.96 -11.32 -2.09
CA CYS A 6 0.59 -11.57 -1.66
C CYS A 6 -0.31 -10.32 -1.66
N LEU A 7 0.20 -9.17 -1.21
CA LEU A 7 -0.56 -7.92 -1.24
C LEU A 7 -0.98 -7.55 -2.67
N TYR A 8 -0.01 -7.56 -3.58
CA TYR A 8 -0.23 -7.14 -4.97
C TYR A 8 -1.11 -8.12 -5.74
N ARG A 9 -0.95 -9.43 -5.48
CA ARG A 9 -1.83 -10.47 -6.04
C ARG A 9 -3.27 -10.30 -5.53
N ALA A 10 -3.47 -10.10 -4.23
CA ALA A 10 -4.79 -9.88 -3.65
C ALA A 10 -5.47 -8.62 -4.21
N LEU A 11 -4.73 -7.51 -4.36
CA LEU A 11 -5.24 -6.29 -5.00
C LEU A 11 -5.58 -6.53 -6.47
N CYS A 12 -4.67 -7.15 -7.24
CA CYS A 12 -4.87 -7.44 -8.65
C CYS A 12 -6.12 -8.30 -8.87
N TYR A 13 -6.29 -9.35 -8.08
CA TYR A 13 -7.46 -10.22 -8.13
C TYR A 13 -8.74 -9.45 -7.78
N SER A 14 -8.71 -8.62 -6.73
CA SER A 14 -9.88 -7.83 -6.31
C SER A 14 -10.34 -6.83 -7.38
N ILE A 15 -9.43 -6.33 -8.22
CA ILE A 15 -9.72 -5.32 -9.24
C ILE A 15 -10.10 -5.96 -10.58
N THR A 16 -9.41 -7.04 -10.95
CA THR A 16 -9.45 -7.60 -12.33
C THR A 16 -10.04 -9.00 -12.41
N GLY A 17 -10.20 -9.70 -11.27
CA GLY A 17 -10.53 -11.13 -11.23
C GLY A 17 -9.34 -12.06 -11.53
N SER A 18 -8.11 -11.53 -11.67
CA SER A 18 -6.90 -12.30 -11.93
C SER A 18 -5.69 -11.76 -11.17
N GLU A 19 -4.70 -12.60 -10.90
CA GLU A 19 -3.44 -12.21 -10.24
C GLU A 19 -2.30 -11.91 -11.24
N ASN A 20 -2.49 -12.19 -12.54
CA ASN A 20 -1.40 -12.22 -13.53
C ASN A 20 -0.61 -10.91 -13.66
N ASP A 21 -1.28 -9.77 -13.49
CA ASP A 21 -0.69 -8.43 -13.66
C ASP A 21 -0.18 -7.83 -12.34
N HIS A 22 0.00 -8.64 -11.29
CA HIS A 22 0.41 -8.14 -9.98
C HIS A 22 1.73 -7.35 -9.98
N LEU A 23 2.67 -7.68 -10.88
CA LEU A 23 3.94 -6.95 -11.03
C LEU A 23 3.75 -5.59 -11.69
N LEU A 24 2.84 -5.47 -12.65
CA LEU A 24 2.48 -4.18 -13.24
C LEU A 24 1.79 -3.31 -12.18
N LEU A 25 0.83 -3.89 -11.46
CA LEU A 25 0.12 -3.19 -10.38
C LEU A 25 1.10 -2.72 -9.29
N ARG A 26 2.09 -3.54 -8.92
CA ARG A 26 3.16 -3.12 -8.00
C ARG A 26 3.86 -1.86 -8.49
N LYS A 27 4.35 -1.85 -9.73
CA LYS A 27 5.06 -0.69 -10.28
C LYS A 27 4.22 0.58 -10.20
N LEU A 28 2.96 0.51 -10.59
CA LEU A 28 2.04 1.64 -10.52
C LEU A 28 1.85 2.13 -9.07
N ILE A 29 1.67 1.22 -8.12
CA ILE A 29 1.57 1.56 -6.69
C ILE A 29 2.86 2.22 -6.19
N SER A 30 4.03 1.66 -6.54
CA SER A 30 5.32 2.22 -6.14
C SER A 30 5.56 3.62 -6.70
N GLU A 31 5.16 3.88 -7.95
CA GLU A 31 5.19 5.22 -8.55
C GLU A 31 4.33 6.22 -7.78
N VAL A 32 3.14 5.80 -7.33
CA VAL A 32 2.29 6.63 -6.46
C VAL A 32 2.98 6.90 -5.12
N VAL A 33 3.54 5.87 -4.48
CA VAL A 33 4.25 5.99 -3.19
C VAL A 33 5.42 6.98 -3.28
N LYS A 34 6.20 6.92 -4.36
CA LYS A 34 7.38 7.77 -4.55
C LYS A 34 7.07 9.25 -4.78
N ASN A 35 5.91 9.56 -5.37
CA ASN A 35 5.62 10.90 -5.90
C ASN A 35 4.43 11.61 -5.23
N ASN A 36 3.77 10.99 -4.25
CA ASN A 36 2.56 11.56 -3.64
C ASN A 36 2.82 12.25 -2.30
N GLU A 37 2.56 13.55 -2.24
CA GLU A 37 2.71 14.37 -1.03
C GLU A 37 1.90 13.87 0.18
N LYS A 38 0.73 13.24 -0.04
CA LYS A 38 -0.08 12.73 1.08
C LYS A 38 0.59 11.52 1.73
N ILE A 39 1.26 10.69 0.93
CA ILE A 39 2.04 9.57 1.45
C ILE A 39 3.26 10.10 2.19
N GLU A 40 3.95 11.09 1.62
CA GLU A 40 5.06 11.74 2.32
C GLU A 40 4.62 12.28 3.70
N GLN A 41 3.50 13.00 3.76
CA GLN A 41 2.95 13.52 5.01
C GLN A 41 2.54 12.40 5.97
N TYR A 42 1.93 11.33 5.47
CA TYR A 42 1.55 10.16 6.26
C TYR A 42 2.76 9.48 6.92
N VAL A 43 3.85 9.29 6.16
CA VAL A 43 5.09 8.68 6.65
C VAL A 43 5.85 9.63 7.59
N GLY A 44 5.49 10.92 7.60
CA GLY A 44 6.04 11.93 8.48
C GLY A 44 7.20 12.71 7.88
N GLY A 45 7.19 12.90 6.55
CA GLY A 45 8.12 13.75 5.80
C GLY A 45 9.04 12.99 4.84
N LYS A 46 9.64 13.75 3.92
CA LYS A 46 10.50 13.26 2.83
C LYS A 46 11.62 12.33 3.29
N ASP A 47 12.31 12.65 4.39
CA ASP A 47 13.45 11.85 4.88
C ASP A 47 13.01 10.46 5.31
N LYS A 48 11.86 10.35 6.00
CA LYS A 48 11.32 9.06 6.43
C LYS A 48 10.80 8.25 5.23
N LEU A 49 10.20 8.91 4.24
CA LEU A 49 9.83 8.27 2.99
C LEU A 49 11.07 7.72 2.26
N ALA A 50 12.16 8.48 2.20
CA ALA A 50 13.41 8.03 1.59
C ALA A 50 13.98 6.79 2.30
N ILE A 51 13.96 6.78 3.64
CA ILE A 51 14.38 5.62 4.44
C ILE A 51 13.48 4.40 4.15
N HIS A 52 12.16 4.58 4.08
CA HIS A 52 11.23 3.51 3.71
C HIS A 52 11.56 2.92 2.34
N LEU A 53 11.75 3.77 1.33
CA LEU A 53 12.06 3.35 -0.03
C LEU A 53 13.40 2.61 -0.12
N GLN A 54 14.41 3.06 0.63
CA GLN A 54 15.72 2.41 0.69
C GLN A 54 15.65 1.03 1.34
N ASN A 55 14.91 0.88 2.43
CA ASN A 55 14.86 -0.35 3.21
C ASN A 55 13.95 -1.41 2.60
N ASN A 56 12.82 -0.99 2.03
CA ASN A 56 11.77 -1.92 1.60
C ASN A 56 11.76 -2.18 0.10
N ARG A 57 12.63 -1.56 -0.71
CA ARG A 57 12.78 -1.83 -2.16
C ARG A 57 11.45 -2.17 -2.85
N ILE A 58 10.47 -1.29 -2.71
CA ILE A 58 9.04 -1.59 -2.90
C ILE A 58 8.65 -2.00 -4.33
N GLU A 59 9.55 -1.82 -5.31
CA GLU A 59 9.39 -2.24 -6.69
C GLU A 59 9.87 -3.67 -6.96
N ASP A 60 10.76 -4.20 -6.11
CA ASP A 60 11.45 -5.48 -6.33
C ASP A 60 10.50 -6.67 -6.19
N ASN A 61 10.58 -7.62 -7.12
CA ASN A 61 9.81 -8.87 -7.08
C ASN A 61 10.01 -9.58 -5.73
N GLY A 62 8.91 -9.91 -5.06
CA GLY A 62 8.93 -10.63 -3.79
C GLY A 62 9.18 -9.81 -2.53
N THR A 63 9.22 -8.48 -2.61
CA THR A 63 9.23 -7.66 -1.39
C THR A 63 7.84 -7.45 -0.81
N TRP A 64 7.70 -7.71 0.49
CA TRP A 64 6.46 -7.58 1.23
C TRP A 64 6.00 -6.12 1.27
N GLY A 65 4.75 -5.87 0.91
CA GLY A 65 4.15 -4.55 1.03
C GLY A 65 3.70 -4.25 2.47
N THR A 66 3.70 -2.97 2.83
CA THR A 66 3.20 -2.46 4.12
C THR A 66 1.90 -1.68 3.94
N ASP A 67 1.45 -1.05 5.02
CA ASP A 67 0.35 -0.07 5.00
C ASP A 67 0.59 1.09 4.03
N ILE A 68 1.85 1.46 3.76
CA ILE A 68 2.22 2.53 2.81
C ILE A 68 1.80 2.15 1.38
N GLU A 69 2.05 0.90 0.96
CA GLU A 69 1.64 0.44 -0.37
C GLU A 69 0.12 0.24 -0.48
N ILE A 70 -0.55 -0.09 0.62
CA ILE A 70 -2.03 -0.12 0.67
C ILE A 70 -2.58 1.29 0.43
N PHE A 71 -1.99 2.31 1.05
CA PHE A 71 -2.35 3.70 0.80
C PHE A 71 -2.00 4.15 -0.63
N GLY A 72 -0.88 3.69 -1.19
CA GLY A 72 -0.57 3.86 -2.61
C GLY A 72 -1.69 3.31 -3.50
N ALA A 73 -2.20 2.11 -3.20
CA ALA A 73 -3.32 1.52 -3.92
C ALA A 73 -4.62 2.31 -3.75
N VAL A 74 -4.94 2.80 -2.54
CA VAL A 74 -6.10 3.67 -2.30
C VAL A 74 -6.07 4.91 -3.21
N LEU A 75 -4.91 5.55 -3.32
CA LEU A 75 -4.74 6.77 -4.12
C LEU A 75 -4.78 6.46 -5.63
N LEU A 76 -4.15 5.37 -6.07
CA LEU A 76 -4.16 4.92 -7.45
C LEU A 76 -5.59 4.60 -7.92
N LEU A 77 -6.34 3.83 -7.13
CA LEU A 77 -7.68 3.35 -7.46
C LEU A 77 -8.79 4.33 -7.12
N LYS A 78 -8.48 5.39 -6.34
CA LYS A 78 -9.43 6.37 -5.83
C LYS A 78 -10.61 5.72 -5.10
N THR A 79 -10.33 4.66 -4.34
CA THR A 79 -11.32 3.86 -3.60
C THR A 79 -10.80 3.49 -2.22
N SER A 80 -11.72 3.27 -1.26
CA SER A 80 -11.35 2.80 0.07
C SER A 80 -11.00 1.31 0.03
N ILE A 81 -10.03 0.89 0.83
CA ILE A 81 -9.62 -0.52 0.95
C ILE A 81 -9.91 -0.99 2.38
N TYR A 82 -10.54 -2.15 2.51
CA TYR A 82 -10.76 -2.82 3.78
C TYR A 82 -9.80 -4.00 3.90
N VAL A 83 -9.07 -4.07 5.01
CA VAL A 83 -8.13 -5.16 5.31
C VAL A 83 -8.62 -5.89 6.54
N PHE A 84 -8.87 -7.19 6.40
CA PHE A 84 -9.22 -8.03 7.52
C PHE A 84 -7.95 -8.63 8.14
N SER A 85 -7.78 -8.43 9.45
CA SER A 85 -6.69 -9.05 10.22
C SER A 85 -7.21 -10.26 10.97
N THR A 86 -6.75 -11.45 10.58
CA THR A 86 -7.06 -12.70 11.31
C THR A 86 -6.39 -12.77 12.68
N ARG A 87 -5.27 -12.04 12.88
CA ARG A 87 -4.56 -11.97 14.16
C ARG A 87 -5.40 -11.29 15.25
N ASN A 88 -6.09 -10.23 14.86
CA ASN A 88 -6.87 -9.40 15.79
C ASN A 88 -8.38 -9.61 15.64
N ASN A 89 -8.80 -10.36 14.62
CA ASN A 89 -10.19 -10.57 14.21
C ASN A 89 -10.96 -9.25 13.96
N THR A 90 -10.30 -8.29 13.29
CA THR A 90 -10.84 -6.95 13.06
C THR A 90 -10.66 -6.48 11.61
N TRP A 91 -11.52 -5.57 11.20
CA TRP A 91 -11.42 -4.85 9.94
C TRP A 91 -10.71 -3.52 10.15
N GLN A 92 -9.71 -3.24 9.32
CA GLN A 92 -9.07 -1.94 9.21
C GLN A 92 -9.51 -1.27 7.91
N LEU A 93 -9.97 -0.02 8.01
CA LEU A 93 -10.34 0.80 6.87
C LEU A 93 -9.18 1.72 6.48
N PHE A 94 -8.78 1.65 5.21
CA PHE A 94 -7.94 2.62 4.54
C PHE A 94 -8.85 3.52 3.68
N PRO A 95 -9.23 4.72 4.16
CA PRO A 95 -10.23 5.54 3.50
C PRO A 95 -9.68 6.21 2.25
N LYS A 96 -10.51 6.31 1.19
CA LYS A 96 -10.25 7.08 -0.03
C LYS A 96 -9.75 8.51 0.25
N HIS A 97 -10.29 9.12 1.30
CA HIS A 97 -9.90 10.44 1.76
C HIS A 97 -9.00 10.28 2.98
N MET A 98 -7.68 10.35 2.77
CA MET A 98 -6.72 10.45 3.88
C MET A 98 -6.99 11.73 4.67
N ASP A 99 -7.48 11.58 5.89
CA ASP A 99 -7.56 12.65 6.86
C ASP A 99 -6.33 12.57 7.77
N LEU A 100 -5.25 13.24 7.38
CA LEU A 100 -3.94 13.20 8.03
C LEU A 100 -3.96 13.79 9.46
N LYS A 101 -5.09 14.35 9.90
CA LYS A 101 -5.30 14.87 11.26
C LYS A 101 -5.59 13.78 12.28
N LYS A 102 -5.98 12.58 11.86
CA LYS A 102 -6.18 11.43 12.75
C LYS A 102 -4.98 10.50 12.63
N ASN A 103 -4.13 10.53 13.66
CA ASN A 103 -3.09 9.52 13.82
C ASN A 103 -3.77 8.15 13.94
N PRO A 104 -3.54 7.18 13.03
CA PRO A 104 -4.17 5.86 13.12
C PRO A 104 -3.64 5.00 14.28
N TYR A 105 -2.61 5.49 15.00
CA TYR A 105 -2.00 4.83 16.16
C TYR A 105 -2.25 5.54 17.49
N LYS A 106 -3.26 6.42 17.57
CA LYS A 106 -3.76 6.98 18.84
C LYS A 106 -5.18 6.53 19.14
#